data_AF-A0A8K0GJZ0-F1
#
_entry.id   AF-A0A8K0GJZ0-F1
#
_cell.length_a   1.000
_cell.length_b   1.000
_cell.length_c   1.000
_cell.angle_alpha   90.00
_cell.angle_beta   90.00
_cell.angle_gamma   90.00
#
_symmetry.space_group_name_H-M   'P 1'
#
loop_
_entity.id
_entity.type
_entity.pdbx_description
1 polymer ?
#
loop_
_entity_poly.entity_id
_entity_poly.type
_entity_poly.pdbx_seq_one_letter_code
_entity_poly.pdbx_strand_id
1 'polypeptide(L)'
;ILCTNHSEYFKWIKTKVDDVLDLVKKHNVFEGGHQNGTFTYIGRAWSFNELTVGKVICWTHDCLCLRTVEQDEFYKHREFEILTYEPSGKAETIRKGSTSERSNKALSPASRCPSGQRKGQCITTTAITFVLTLVNNTITEMVEQCLATLALMYNPVLDCHWFNEGYSISILGKTLKDIGFSWKKDDPRRGLTEWTHVAQRRFEFLEKYKGNLKSPSPWQIKAPRALKRLRVIENAGIDRDGKPVYIGQTLSEDKLIPETIRHDRNKIHAVLDLRAFAGNRKIKILCTKHPERFKWIKTEMPNVFDVRKETNLFEGGFEKGVATYIGRTWSFKQLTVGKVICTHTSCKSLNTVEKGHNRSHDKFEILTYRYKYDPTLSWYVFLLIGTQVFIASVVITVILIRRHF
;
A
#
# COMPACT_ATOMS: atom_id res chain seq x y z
N ILE A 1 -15.50 -8.64 -20.61
CA ILE A 1 -16.75 -8.95 -21.34
C ILE A 1 -17.87 -8.84 -20.33
N LEU A 2 -18.86 -7.98 -20.58
CA LEU A 2 -20.05 -7.84 -19.71
C LEU A 2 -21.17 -8.65 -20.36
N CYS A 3 -21.61 -9.72 -19.69
CA CYS A 3 -22.73 -10.54 -20.12
C CYS A 3 -23.92 -10.25 -19.22
N THR A 4 -25.05 -9.84 -19.79
CA THR A 4 -26.28 -9.54 -19.04
C THR A 4 -27.50 -9.86 -19.89
N ASN A 5 -28.55 -10.37 -19.25
CA ASN A 5 -29.86 -10.55 -19.88
C ASN A 5 -30.67 -9.25 -19.91
N HIS A 6 -30.17 -8.19 -19.25
CA HIS A 6 -30.84 -6.90 -19.10
C HIS A 6 -30.05 -5.77 -19.75
N SER A 7 -29.73 -5.93 -21.04
CA SER A 7 -28.97 -4.92 -21.78
C SER A 7 -29.68 -3.57 -21.86
N GLU A 8 -31.02 -3.57 -21.76
CA GLU A 8 -31.90 -2.41 -21.75
C GLU A 8 -31.68 -1.46 -20.56
N TYR A 9 -31.07 -1.95 -19.47
CA TYR A 9 -30.75 -1.11 -18.31
C TYR A 9 -29.43 -0.36 -18.44
N PHE A 10 -28.64 -0.65 -19.48
CA PHE A 10 -27.34 -0.05 -19.66
C PHE A 10 -27.39 1.05 -20.71
N LYS A 11 -26.82 2.21 -20.39
CA LYS A 11 -26.76 3.36 -21.31
C LYS A 11 -25.36 3.95 -21.34
N TRP A 12 -24.95 4.40 -22.52
CA TRP A 12 -23.75 5.20 -22.69
C TRP A 12 -24.12 6.68 -22.62
N ILE A 13 -23.50 7.41 -21.70
CA ILE A 13 -23.71 8.86 -21.56
C ILE A 13 -22.44 9.58 -21.99
N LYS A 14 -22.57 10.44 -23.02
CA LYS A 14 -21.49 11.34 -23.46
C LYS A 14 -21.17 12.34 -22.36
N THR A 15 -19.89 12.52 -22.10
CA THR A 15 -19.39 13.42 -21.05
C THR A 15 -18.03 14.00 -21.42
N LYS A 16 -17.65 15.06 -20.70
CA LYS A 16 -16.33 15.68 -20.76
C LYS A 16 -15.62 15.47 -19.44
N VAL A 17 -14.29 15.55 -19.48
CA VAL A 17 -13.42 15.37 -18.30
C VAL A 17 -13.88 16.16 -17.07
N ASP A 18 -14.32 17.40 -17.27
CA ASP A 18 -14.69 18.30 -16.19
C ASP A 18 -16.05 17.94 -15.55
N ASP A 19 -16.93 17.26 -16.29
CA ASP A 19 -18.32 16.95 -15.86
C ASP A 19 -18.46 15.55 -15.26
N VAL A 20 -17.42 14.72 -15.31
CA VAL A 20 -17.50 13.30 -14.95
C VAL A 20 -17.83 13.09 -13.48
N LEU A 21 -17.28 13.90 -12.56
CA LEU A 21 -17.57 13.77 -11.14
C LEU A 21 -19.05 14.03 -10.82
N ASP A 22 -19.67 14.97 -11.52
CA ASP A 22 -21.09 15.26 -11.32
C ASP A 22 -21.98 14.20 -11.97
N LEU A 23 -21.56 13.64 -13.11
CA LEU A 23 -22.22 12.50 -13.73
C LEU A 23 -22.19 11.27 -12.82
N VAL A 24 -21.04 10.96 -12.21
CA VAL A 24 -20.88 9.83 -11.26
C VAL A 24 -21.76 9.99 -10.03
N LYS A 25 -21.97 11.22 -9.54
CA LYS A 25 -22.90 11.48 -8.42
C LYS A 25 -24.37 11.35 -8.82
N LYS A 26 -24.70 11.71 -10.06
CA LYS A 26 -26.08 11.80 -10.55
C LYS A 26 -26.62 10.47 -11.09
N HIS A 27 -25.76 9.63 -11.64
CA HIS A 27 -26.12 8.37 -12.28
C HIS A 27 -25.40 7.20 -11.62
N ASN A 28 -26.01 6.01 -11.65
CA ASN A 28 -25.30 4.81 -11.23
C ASN A 28 -24.31 4.41 -12.33
N VAL A 29 -23.06 4.87 -12.20
CA VAL A 29 -21.99 4.54 -13.14
C VAL A 29 -21.48 3.13 -12.86
N PHE A 30 -21.20 2.37 -13.93
CA PHE A 30 -20.67 1.02 -13.79
C PHE A 30 -19.18 1.02 -13.44
N GLU A 31 -18.83 0.53 -12.26
CA GLU A 31 -17.45 0.40 -11.80
C GLU A 31 -16.71 -0.70 -12.57
N GLY A 32 -15.58 -0.34 -13.17
CA GLY A 32 -14.68 -1.26 -13.89
C GLY A 32 -13.52 -1.79 -13.04
N GLY A 33 -13.39 -1.38 -11.78
CA GLY A 33 -12.37 -1.83 -10.83
C GLY A 33 -11.74 -0.69 -10.04
N HIS A 34 -10.57 -0.95 -9.44
CA HIS A 34 -9.87 -0.01 -8.57
C HIS A 34 -8.38 0.10 -8.95
N GLN A 35 -7.84 1.31 -9.04
CA GLN A 35 -6.42 1.55 -9.31
C GLN A 35 -5.91 2.73 -8.49
N ASN A 36 -4.73 2.58 -7.88
CA ASN A 36 -4.07 3.62 -7.10
C ASN A 36 -4.96 4.24 -6.00
N GLY A 37 -5.85 3.46 -5.37
CA GLY A 37 -6.75 4.00 -4.34
C GLY A 37 -7.97 4.76 -4.88
N THR A 38 -8.24 4.68 -6.18
CA THR A 38 -9.38 5.34 -6.82
C THR A 38 -10.22 4.33 -7.60
N PHE A 39 -11.54 4.51 -7.54
CA PHE A 39 -12.47 3.79 -8.42
C PHE A 39 -12.22 4.15 -9.86
N THR A 40 -12.47 3.17 -10.72
CA THR A 40 -12.27 3.30 -12.16
C THR A 40 -13.53 2.81 -12.83
N TYR A 41 -13.94 3.48 -13.89
CA TYR A 41 -15.21 3.25 -14.55
C TYR A 41 -15.01 2.73 -15.97
N ILE A 42 -16.02 2.08 -16.52
CA ILE A 42 -16.00 1.61 -17.90
C ILE A 42 -16.42 2.78 -18.80
N GLY A 43 -15.53 3.18 -19.71
CA GLY A 43 -15.81 4.20 -20.70
C GLY A 43 -15.48 3.74 -22.12
N ARG A 44 -15.83 4.55 -23.11
CA ARG A 44 -15.39 4.38 -24.49
C ARG A 44 -15.22 5.74 -25.17
N ALA A 45 -14.29 5.84 -26.09
CA ALA A 45 -14.01 7.08 -26.81
C ALA A 45 -13.66 6.78 -28.26
N TRP A 46 -13.92 7.75 -29.16
CA TRP A 46 -13.45 7.67 -30.53
C TRP A 46 -11.94 7.91 -30.59
N SER A 47 -11.21 6.96 -31.16
CA SER A 47 -9.74 6.97 -31.31
C SER A 47 -9.42 6.42 -32.69
N PHE A 48 -8.75 7.20 -33.54
CA PHE A 48 -8.39 6.81 -34.91
C PHE A 48 -9.57 6.29 -35.75
N ASN A 49 -10.70 7.00 -35.73
CA ASN A 49 -11.94 6.62 -36.41
C ASN A 49 -12.57 5.29 -35.96
N GLU A 50 -12.17 4.79 -34.78
CA GLU A 50 -12.75 3.61 -34.17
C GLU A 50 -13.28 3.96 -32.77
N LEU A 51 -14.43 3.40 -32.38
CA LEU A 51 -14.96 3.54 -31.04
C LEU A 51 -14.33 2.49 -30.13
N THR A 52 -13.39 2.89 -29.28
CA THR A 52 -12.66 1.96 -28.42
C THR A 52 -13.14 2.04 -26.97
N VAL A 53 -13.35 0.87 -26.35
CA VAL A 53 -13.62 0.75 -24.91
C VAL A 53 -12.32 0.92 -24.12
N GLY A 54 -12.40 1.65 -23.02
CA GLY A 54 -11.27 1.95 -22.16
C GLY A 54 -11.67 2.17 -20.71
N LYS A 55 -10.68 2.60 -19.93
CA LYS A 55 -10.80 2.81 -18.50
C LYS A 55 -10.89 4.29 -18.20
N VAL A 56 -11.94 4.71 -17.50
CA VAL A 56 -12.08 6.10 -17.03
C VAL A 56 -11.57 6.19 -15.60
N ILE A 57 -10.55 7.01 -15.39
CA ILE A 57 -9.98 7.28 -14.07
C ILE A 57 -10.29 8.73 -13.72
N CYS A 58 -10.89 8.95 -12.55
CA CYS A 58 -11.25 10.29 -12.07
C CYS A 58 -10.34 10.67 -10.91
N TRP A 59 -9.49 11.66 -11.11
CA TRP A 59 -8.71 12.27 -10.02
C TRP A 59 -9.38 13.59 -9.62
N THR A 60 -9.03 14.11 -8.44
CA THR A 60 -9.70 15.30 -7.85
C THR A 60 -9.68 16.54 -8.75
N HIS A 61 -8.82 16.58 -9.78
CA HIS A 61 -8.69 17.72 -10.70
C HIS A 61 -8.56 17.32 -12.18
N ASP A 62 -8.69 16.04 -12.51
CA ASP A 62 -8.54 15.56 -13.89
C ASP A 62 -9.17 14.17 -14.02
N CYS A 63 -10.13 14.05 -14.92
CA CYS A 63 -10.64 12.75 -15.37
C CYS A 63 -9.98 12.38 -16.70
N LEU A 64 -9.86 11.08 -16.95
CA LEU A 64 -9.20 10.60 -18.15
C LEU A 64 -9.75 9.25 -18.59
N CYS A 65 -10.23 9.17 -19.83
CA CYS A 65 -10.46 7.89 -20.48
C CYS A 65 -9.14 7.41 -21.12
N LEU A 66 -8.61 6.30 -20.59
CA LEU A 66 -7.41 5.62 -21.05
C LEU A 66 -7.79 4.46 -21.96
N ARG A 67 -7.29 4.48 -23.19
CA ARG A 67 -7.23 3.29 -24.04
C ARG A 67 -6.04 2.44 -23.60
N THR A 68 -6.26 1.16 -23.33
CA THR A 68 -5.18 0.16 -23.27
C THR A 68 -5.14 -0.53 -24.62
N VAL A 69 -4.14 -0.21 -25.44
CA VAL A 69 -3.81 -0.99 -26.64
C VAL A 69 -2.77 -2.03 -26.25
N GLU A 70 -2.70 -3.15 -26.98
CA GLU A 70 -1.68 -4.22 -26.87
C GLU A 70 -0.20 -3.75 -26.98
N GLN A 71 0.07 -2.44 -27.05
CA GLN A 71 1.39 -1.86 -27.31
C GLN A 71 1.84 -0.83 -26.24
N ASP A 72 1.39 -0.92 -24.99
CA ASP A 72 1.84 -0.08 -23.85
C ASP A 72 1.63 1.45 -24.00
N GLU A 73 0.94 1.90 -25.05
CA GLU A 73 0.62 3.32 -25.25
C GLU A 73 -0.73 3.71 -24.63
N PHE A 74 -0.73 4.85 -23.93
CA PHE A 74 -1.91 5.40 -23.26
C PHE A 74 -2.40 6.64 -24.01
N TYR A 75 -3.59 6.53 -24.61
CA TYR A 75 -4.26 7.67 -25.24
C TYR A 75 -5.18 8.37 -24.25
N LYS A 76 -5.11 9.70 -24.29
CA LYS A 76 -5.85 10.60 -23.40
C LYS A 76 -7.02 11.23 -24.15
N HIS A 77 -8.26 10.91 -23.78
CA HIS A 77 -9.45 11.51 -24.38
C HIS A 77 -10.14 12.48 -23.41
N ARG A 78 -10.47 13.69 -23.90
CA ARG A 78 -11.21 14.73 -23.16
C ARG A 78 -12.72 14.60 -23.25
N GLU A 79 -13.19 13.96 -24.32
CA GLU A 79 -14.60 13.67 -24.57
C GLU A 79 -14.75 12.17 -24.77
N PHE A 80 -15.69 11.56 -24.05
CA PHE A 80 -15.89 10.12 -24.04
C PHE A 80 -17.30 9.77 -23.54
N GLU A 81 -17.67 8.50 -23.61
CA GLU A 81 -18.92 7.98 -23.09
C GLU A 81 -18.64 7.09 -21.87
N ILE A 82 -19.43 7.24 -20.81
CA ILE A 82 -19.39 6.38 -19.61
C ILE A 82 -20.58 5.43 -19.63
N LEU A 83 -20.36 4.18 -19.22
CA LEU A 83 -21.42 3.19 -19.04
C LEU A 83 -22.16 3.42 -17.72
N THR A 84 -23.47 3.65 -17.79
CA THR A 84 -24.36 3.76 -16.63
C THR A 84 -25.38 2.63 -16.61
N TYR A 85 -25.92 2.35 -15.43
CA TYR A 85 -26.95 1.34 -15.21
C TYR A 85 -28.18 1.95 -14.53
N GLU A 86 -29.32 1.91 -15.21
CA GLU A 86 -30.62 2.35 -14.68
C GLU A 86 -31.57 1.15 -14.65
N PRO A 87 -31.75 0.48 -13.49
CA PRO A 87 -32.69 -0.62 -13.40
C PRO A 87 -34.09 -0.07 -13.71
N SER A 88 -34.82 -0.65 -14.67
CA SER A 88 -36.20 -0.24 -14.93
C SER A 88 -37.05 -0.61 -13.71
N GLY A 89 -37.23 0.35 -12.80
CA GLY A 89 -37.69 0.01 -11.46
C GLY A 89 -38.03 1.19 -10.57
N LYS A 90 -38.29 2.36 -11.13
CA LYS A 90 -39.37 3.21 -10.60
C LYS A 90 -40.48 3.16 -11.63
N ALA A 91 -41.26 2.07 -11.59
CA ALA A 91 -42.63 2.12 -12.04
C ALA A 91 -43.28 3.23 -11.20
N GLU A 92 -43.37 4.41 -11.80
CA GLU A 92 -44.10 5.54 -11.26
C GLU A 92 -45.52 5.04 -11.02
N THR A 93 -45.83 4.75 -9.75
CA THR A 93 -47.16 4.32 -9.37
C THR A 93 -48.04 5.55 -9.53
N ILE A 94 -48.62 5.70 -10.72
CA ILE A 94 -49.70 6.64 -10.97
C ILE A 94 -50.81 6.26 -10.00
N ARG A 95 -50.88 6.98 -8.87
CA ARG A 95 -52.04 6.99 -7.98
C ARG A 95 -53.21 7.54 -8.78
N LYS A 96 -53.92 6.68 -9.49
CA LYS A 96 -55.35 6.91 -9.75
C LYS A 96 -56.05 6.78 -8.41
N GLY A 97 -56.67 7.87 -7.98
CA GLY A 97 -57.48 7.91 -6.78
C GLY A 97 -58.64 6.93 -6.88
N SER A 98 -58.85 6.18 -5.80
CA SER A 98 -60.16 5.66 -5.44
C SER A 98 -60.24 5.66 -3.92
N THR A 99 -61.00 6.63 -3.42
CA THR A 99 -61.54 6.73 -2.07
C THR A 99 -62.28 5.45 -1.70
N SER A 100 -61.94 4.86 -0.57
CA SER A 100 -62.81 3.93 0.15
C SER A 100 -62.44 3.92 1.62
N GLU A 101 -63.30 4.52 2.42
CA GLU A 101 -63.34 4.46 3.87
C GLU A 101 -63.36 3.02 4.39
N ARG A 102 -62.62 2.73 5.48
CA ARG A 102 -63.17 1.98 6.63
C ARG A 102 -62.23 1.92 7.84
N SER A 103 -62.72 2.57 8.90
CA SER A 103 -62.76 2.15 10.30
C SER A 103 -61.47 1.69 11.01
N ASN A 104 -61.06 2.55 11.94
CA ASN A 104 -60.21 2.27 13.09
C ASN A 104 -60.79 1.16 14.01
N LYS A 105 -59.93 0.24 14.46
CA LYS A 105 -60.13 -0.44 15.76
C LYS A 105 -58.78 -0.71 16.42
N ALA A 106 -58.57 -0.04 17.55
CA ALA A 106 -57.44 -0.20 18.44
C ALA A 106 -57.55 -1.52 19.23
N LEU A 107 -56.42 -2.19 19.46
CA LEU A 107 -56.27 -3.30 20.38
C LEU A 107 -54.94 -3.19 21.12
N SER A 108 -55.05 -3.09 22.44
CA SER A 108 -53.97 -3.03 23.43
C SER A 108 -53.21 -4.36 23.56
N PRO A 109 -51.94 -4.37 24.01
CA PRO A 109 -51.27 -5.59 24.42
C PRO A 109 -51.38 -5.81 25.93
N ALA A 110 -51.99 -6.93 26.33
CA ALA A 110 -51.88 -7.50 27.67
C ALA A 110 -51.11 -8.81 27.58
N SER A 111 -49.86 -8.82 28.05
CA SER A 111 -49.05 -10.04 28.21
C SER A 111 -49.36 -10.69 29.57
N ARG A 112 -49.91 -11.91 29.53
CA ARG A 112 -50.05 -12.80 30.69
C ARG A 112 -48.82 -13.69 30.80
N CYS A 113 -48.23 -13.77 32.00
CA CYS A 113 -47.32 -14.84 32.39
C CYS A 113 -48.11 -16.12 32.74
N PRO A 114 -47.65 -17.33 32.39
CA PRO A 114 -48.21 -18.57 32.91
C PRO A 114 -47.66 -18.87 34.31
N SER A 115 -48.58 -19.01 35.26
CA SER A 115 -48.34 -19.54 36.59
C SER A 115 -48.11 -21.06 36.54
N GLY A 116 -46.93 -21.53 36.94
CA GLY A 116 -46.72 -22.97 37.12
C GLY A 116 -45.28 -23.47 37.03
N GLN A 117 -44.30 -22.81 37.67
CA GLN A 117 -42.97 -23.41 37.86
C GLN A 117 -42.43 -23.20 39.28
N ARG A 118 -41.90 -24.28 39.85
CA ARG A 118 -41.36 -24.34 41.22
C ARG A 118 -40.18 -23.36 41.36
N LYS A 119 -40.18 -22.58 42.44
CA LYS A 119 -39.19 -21.52 42.78
C LYS A 119 -37.71 -21.97 42.84
N GLY A 120 -37.39 -23.27 42.70
CA GLY A 120 -36.02 -23.79 42.67
C GLY A 120 -35.35 -23.87 41.28
N GLN A 121 -36.10 -23.74 40.18
CA GLN A 121 -35.57 -23.89 38.81
C GLN A 121 -35.20 -22.57 38.10
N CYS A 122 -35.66 -21.42 38.61
CA CYS A 122 -35.31 -20.11 38.06
C CYS A 122 -33.89 -19.64 38.47
N ILE A 123 -33.40 -20.04 39.65
CA ILE A 123 -32.08 -19.61 40.13
C ILE A 123 -30.95 -20.33 39.38
N THR A 124 -31.10 -21.62 39.10
CA THR A 124 -30.12 -22.40 38.33
C THR A 124 -30.06 -21.97 36.86
N THR A 125 -31.21 -21.70 36.23
CA THR A 125 -31.22 -21.26 34.82
C THR A 125 -30.55 -19.89 34.67
N THR A 126 -30.83 -18.93 35.57
CA THR A 126 -30.23 -17.59 35.53
C THR A 126 -28.73 -17.61 35.85
N ALA A 127 -28.30 -18.45 36.81
CA ALA A 127 -26.87 -18.62 37.11
C ALA A 127 -26.12 -19.30 35.96
N ILE A 128 -26.73 -20.30 35.30
CA ILE A 128 -26.13 -20.95 34.12
C ILE A 128 -26.05 -19.97 32.95
N THR A 129 -27.09 -19.18 32.69
CA THR A 129 -27.04 -18.15 31.64
C THR A 129 -25.97 -17.10 31.96
N PHE A 130 -25.87 -16.65 33.20
CA PHE A 130 -24.84 -15.70 33.62
C PHE A 130 -23.42 -16.26 33.47
N VAL A 131 -23.19 -17.51 33.88
CA VAL A 131 -21.89 -18.19 33.71
C VAL A 131 -21.58 -18.43 32.23
N LEU A 132 -22.57 -18.79 31.41
CA LEU A 132 -22.39 -18.94 29.96
C LEU A 132 -22.08 -17.61 29.27
N THR A 133 -22.73 -16.51 29.69
CA THR A 133 -22.42 -15.17 29.18
C THR A 133 -21.03 -14.72 29.62
N LEU A 134 -20.63 -15.00 30.87
CA LEU A 134 -19.30 -14.68 31.36
C LEU A 134 -18.23 -15.47 30.60
N VAL A 135 -18.42 -16.78 30.42
CA VAL A 135 -17.52 -17.65 29.66
C VAL A 135 -17.47 -17.24 28.19
N ASN A 136 -18.61 -16.89 27.57
CA ASN A 136 -18.63 -16.45 26.18
C ASN A 136 -17.91 -15.10 26.01
N ASN A 137 -18.05 -14.18 26.96
CA ASN A 137 -17.34 -12.91 26.95
C ASN A 137 -15.84 -13.11 27.17
N THR A 138 -15.44 -13.99 28.10
CA THR A 138 -14.02 -14.33 28.32
C THR A 138 -13.41 -15.05 27.11
N ILE A 139 -14.14 -15.95 26.46
CA ILE A 139 -13.70 -16.61 25.23
C ILE A 139 -13.60 -15.58 24.09
N THR A 140 -14.56 -14.66 23.97
CA THR A 140 -14.53 -13.60 22.96
C THR A 140 -13.35 -12.66 23.19
N GLU A 141 -13.08 -12.24 24.42
CA GLU A 141 -11.89 -11.46 24.78
C GLU A 141 -10.59 -12.23 24.53
N MET A 142 -10.55 -13.53 24.85
CA MET A 142 -9.38 -14.37 24.56
C MET A 142 -9.19 -14.58 23.06
N VAL A 143 -10.26 -14.71 22.29
CA VAL A 143 -10.22 -14.83 20.82
C VAL A 143 -9.83 -13.51 20.19
N GLU A 144 -10.33 -12.37 20.68
CA GLU A 144 -9.92 -11.05 20.23
C GLU A 144 -8.47 -10.77 20.61
N GLN A 145 -8.00 -11.17 21.79
CA GLN A 145 -6.60 -11.11 22.18
C GLN A 145 -5.73 -12.04 21.34
N CYS A 146 -6.19 -13.26 21.04
CA CYS A 146 -5.49 -14.19 20.15
C CYS A 146 -5.46 -13.70 18.71
N LEU A 147 -6.54 -13.10 18.20
CA LEU A 147 -6.63 -12.51 16.86
C LEU A 147 -5.80 -11.23 16.76
N ALA A 148 -5.76 -10.42 17.81
CA ALA A 148 -4.86 -9.27 17.92
C ALA A 148 -3.39 -9.75 17.99
N THR A 149 -3.11 -10.82 18.74
CA THR A 149 -1.78 -11.44 18.82
C THR A 149 -1.39 -12.09 17.48
N LEU A 150 -2.31 -12.76 16.78
CA LEU A 150 -2.10 -13.31 15.44
C LEU A 150 -1.94 -12.21 14.39
N ALA A 151 -2.67 -11.09 14.49
CA ALA A 151 -2.50 -9.90 13.65
C ALA A 151 -1.17 -9.19 13.91
N LEU A 152 -0.68 -9.22 15.15
CA LEU A 152 0.66 -8.77 15.53
C LEU A 152 1.76 -9.75 15.06
N MET A 153 1.49 -11.07 15.04
CA MET A 153 2.43 -12.10 14.62
C MET A 153 2.52 -12.29 13.09
N TYR A 154 1.45 -12.03 12.33
CA TYR A 154 1.47 -12.02 10.85
C TYR A 154 2.17 -10.79 10.27
N ASN A 155 2.63 -9.89 11.13
CA ASN A 155 3.52 -8.79 10.80
C ASN A 155 4.89 -9.11 11.41
N PRO A 156 5.89 -9.61 10.66
CA PRO A 156 7.14 -10.03 11.26
C PRO A 156 7.94 -8.77 11.56
N VAL A 157 7.72 -8.20 12.75
CA VAL A 157 8.61 -7.38 13.60
C VAL A 157 7.69 -6.66 14.58
N LEU A 158 7.55 -7.21 15.78
CA LEU A 158 7.34 -6.47 17.03
C LEU A 158 7.19 -7.46 18.17
N ASP A 159 8.26 -7.71 18.91
CA ASP A 159 8.11 -7.93 20.34
C ASP A 159 9.31 -7.35 21.09
N CYS A 160 9.03 -6.36 21.94
CA CYS A 160 9.76 -5.90 23.12
C CYS A 160 9.11 -4.60 23.63
N HIS A 161 8.36 -4.70 24.73
CA HIS A 161 8.25 -3.69 25.81
C HIS A 161 7.92 -2.22 25.46
N TRP A 162 6.69 -1.86 25.05
CA TRP A 162 6.31 -0.42 24.90
C TRP A 162 4.86 -0.04 25.22
N PHE A 163 4.11 -0.83 26.01
CA PHE A 163 2.69 -0.53 26.27
C PHE A 163 2.41 0.46 27.42
N ASN A 164 3.32 1.36 27.79
CA ASN A 164 3.10 2.21 28.97
C ASN A 164 3.41 3.72 28.88
N GLU A 165 3.75 4.29 27.72
CA GLU A 165 3.92 5.75 27.64
C GLU A 165 3.22 6.36 26.43
N GLY A 166 2.23 7.21 26.71
CA GLY A 166 1.45 7.95 25.73
C GLY A 166 2.33 8.79 24.82
N TYR A 167 2.31 8.49 23.53
CA TYR A 167 3.05 9.25 22.54
C TYR A 167 2.29 10.53 22.14
N SER A 168 2.87 11.67 22.50
CA SER A 168 2.44 13.01 22.11
C SER A 168 2.71 13.28 20.61
N ILE A 169 1.80 13.98 19.95
CA ILE A 169 1.93 14.55 18.58
C ILE A 169 3.29 15.26 18.37
N SER A 170 3.91 15.75 19.44
CA SER A 170 5.24 16.37 19.43
C SER A 170 6.37 15.44 18.95
N ILE A 171 6.31 14.14 19.27
CA ILE A 171 7.36 13.17 18.89
C ILE A 171 7.27 12.87 17.40
N LEU A 172 6.05 12.69 16.86
CA LEU A 172 5.82 12.53 15.43
C LEU A 172 6.32 13.75 14.64
N GLY A 173 6.02 14.96 15.13
CA GLY A 173 6.52 16.21 14.53
C GLY A 173 8.05 16.28 14.49
N LYS A 174 8.73 15.83 15.55
CA LYS A 174 10.20 15.77 15.61
C LYS A 174 10.76 14.76 14.61
N THR A 175 10.23 13.53 14.57
CA THR A 175 10.67 12.50 13.62
C THR A 175 10.50 12.94 12.17
N LEU A 176 9.37 13.58 11.83
CA LEU A 176 9.11 14.13 10.49
C LEU A 176 10.13 15.23 10.12
N LYS A 177 10.44 16.13 11.06
CA LYS A 177 11.45 17.18 10.86
C LYS A 177 12.85 16.62 10.64
N ASP A 178 13.22 15.58 11.38
CA ASP A 178 14.53 14.93 11.29
C ASP A 178 14.75 14.26 9.93
N ILE A 179 13.72 13.61 9.37
CA ILE A 179 13.75 13.02 8.02
C ILE A 179 13.57 14.05 6.89
N GLY A 180 13.47 15.34 7.22
CA GLY A 180 13.52 16.44 6.25
C GLY A 180 12.19 17.02 5.81
N PHE A 181 11.07 16.66 6.45
CA PHE A 181 9.81 17.37 6.23
C PHE A 181 9.86 18.72 6.95
N SER A 182 9.77 19.84 6.21
CA SER A 182 9.58 21.17 6.81
C SER A 182 8.11 21.56 6.73
N TRP A 183 7.46 21.74 7.88
CA TRP A 183 6.20 22.47 7.96
C TRP A 183 6.46 23.96 7.75
N LYS A 184 5.86 24.57 6.72
CA LYS A 184 5.74 26.03 6.68
C LYS A 184 4.55 26.40 7.57
N LYS A 185 4.80 27.20 8.61
CA LYS A 185 3.81 27.60 9.62
C LYS A 185 2.80 28.63 9.09
N ASP A 186 3.04 29.18 7.89
CA ASP A 186 2.39 30.40 7.41
C ASP A 186 1.38 30.18 6.27
N ASP A 187 0.77 29.00 6.15
CA ASP A 187 -0.40 28.81 5.28
C ASP A 187 -1.68 28.66 6.12
N PRO A 188 -2.33 29.78 6.52
CA PRO A 188 -3.52 29.76 7.37
C PRO A 188 -4.76 29.13 6.71
N ARG A 189 -4.66 28.63 5.47
CA ARG A 189 -5.77 27.93 4.79
C ARG A 189 -5.74 26.41 4.92
N ARG A 190 -4.75 25.83 5.62
CA ARG A 190 -4.73 24.39 5.96
C ARG A 190 -5.00 24.18 7.45
N GLY A 191 -6.13 24.70 7.92
CA GLY A 191 -6.72 24.22 9.17
C GLY A 191 -7.15 22.76 9.00
N LEU A 192 -6.63 21.88 9.85
CA LEU A 192 -7.15 20.57 10.29
C LEU A 192 -7.94 19.64 9.34
N THR A 193 -7.85 19.77 8.03
CA THR A 193 -8.31 18.78 7.05
C THR A 193 -7.14 18.36 6.18
N GLU A 194 -6.18 17.69 6.80
CA GLU A 194 -5.36 16.75 6.04
C GLU A 194 -6.32 15.65 5.57
N TRP A 195 -6.50 15.54 4.24
CA TRP A 195 -7.42 14.55 3.68
C TRP A 195 -6.96 13.16 4.15
N THR A 196 -7.89 12.35 4.64
CA THR A 196 -7.64 11.02 5.21
C THR A 196 -6.76 10.15 4.31
N HIS A 197 -6.87 10.25 2.98
CA HIS A 197 -6.02 9.51 2.04
C HIS A 197 -4.55 9.96 2.01
N VAL A 198 -4.25 11.25 2.21
CA VAL A 198 -2.86 11.76 2.30
C VAL A 198 -2.25 11.34 3.64
N ALA A 199 -3.02 11.48 4.72
CA ALA A 199 -2.63 11.00 6.04
C ALA A 199 -2.39 9.48 6.03
N GLN A 200 -3.26 8.71 5.37
CA GLN A 200 -3.14 7.26 5.23
C GLN A 200 -1.91 6.88 4.41
N ARG A 201 -1.64 7.50 3.25
CA ARG A 201 -0.41 7.19 2.49
C ARG A 201 0.86 7.61 3.22
N ARG A 202 0.81 8.71 3.97
CA ARG A 202 1.92 9.11 4.85
C ARG A 202 2.08 8.12 6.00
N PHE A 203 0.98 7.61 6.55
CA PHE A 203 0.99 6.57 7.58
C PHE A 203 1.53 5.24 7.04
N GLU A 204 1.07 4.76 5.88
CA GLU A 204 1.60 3.58 5.19
C GLU A 204 3.08 3.74 4.83
N PHE A 205 3.48 4.93 4.36
CA PHE A 205 4.88 5.27 4.14
C PHE A 205 5.67 5.23 5.46
N LEU A 206 5.16 5.85 6.52
CA LEU A 206 5.81 5.88 7.82
C LEU A 206 5.84 4.51 8.47
N GLU A 207 4.85 3.64 8.27
CA GLU A 207 4.82 2.26 8.72
C GLU A 207 5.82 1.42 7.93
N LYS A 208 5.87 1.52 6.60
CA LYS A 208 6.92 0.88 5.78
C LYS A 208 8.31 1.38 6.16
N TYR A 209 8.45 2.67 6.44
CA TYR A 209 9.70 3.30 6.86
C TYR A 209 10.08 2.95 8.31
N LYS A 210 9.11 2.82 9.23
CA LYS A 210 9.29 2.38 10.63
C LYS A 210 9.60 0.89 10.72
N GLY A 211 8.95 0.05 9.91
CA GLY A 211 9.32 -1.37 9.74
C GLY A 211 10.77 -1.50 9.29
N ASN A 212 11.20 -0.62 8.37
CA ASN A 212 12.60 -0.51 7.95
C ASN A 212 13.54 0.10 9.01
N LEU A 213 13.04 0.74 10.07
CA LEU A 213 13.85 1.23 11.20
C LEU A 213 14.04 0.17 12.30
N LYS A 214 13.11 -0.79 12.42
CA LYS A 214 13.14 -1.86 13.45
C LYS A 214 13.97 -3.07 13.04
N SER A 215 14.10 -3.33 11.73
CA SER A 215 15.27 -4.02 11.19
C SER A 215 16.42 -3.01 11.12
N PRO A 216 17.68 -3.35 11.45
CA PRO A 216 18.80 -2.43 11.27
C PRO A 216 18.91 -2.07 9.79
N SER A 217 18.25 -0.98 9.38
CA SER A 217 18.25 -0.51 8.01
C SER A 217 19.69 -0.42 7.54
N PRO A 218 20.04 -0.97 6.39
CA PRO A 218 21.36 -0.75 5.83
C PRO A 218 21.53 0.73 5.40
N TRP A 219 20.50 1.57 5.46
CA TRP A 219 20.61 2.99 5.11
C TRP A 219 21.06 3.85 6.31
N GLN A 220 22.23 4.45 6.22
CA GLN A 220 22.71 5.42 7.21
C GLN A 220 22.62 6.85 6.68
N ILE A 221 22.09 7.77 7.51
CA ILE A 221 22.12 9.21 7.21
C ILE A 221 23.53 9.71 7.49
N LYS A 222 24.23 10.17 6.44
CA LYS A 222 25.59 10.71 6.54
C LYS A 222 25.75 11.86 5.57
N ALA A 223 26.47 12.90 5.98
CA ALA A 223 26.91 13.93 5.04
C ALA A 223 27.93 13.32 4.06
N PRO A 224 27.95 13.73 2.77
CA PRO A 224 28.91 13.23 1.78
C PRO A 224 30.37 13.34 2.27
N ARG A 225 30.70 14.43 2.96
CA ARG A 225 32.06 14.66 3.50
C ARG A 225 32.50 13.65 4.56
N ALA A 226 31.55 12.96 5.21
CA ALA A 226 31.84 11.96 6.24
C ALA A 226 32.29 10.59 5.65
N LEU A 227 32.22 10.41 4.32
CA LEU A 227 32.60 9.18 3.62
C LEU A 227 34.04 8.75 3.90
N LYS A 228 34.97 9.69 4.11
CA LYS A 228 36.39 9.39 4.37
C LYS A 228 36.65 8.58 5.64
N ARG A 229 35.68 8.48 6.56
CA ARG A 229 35.85 7.83 7.87
C ARG A 229 35.05 6.53 8.04
N LEU A 230 34.28 6.12 7.04
CA LEU A 230 33.38 4.97 7.15
C LEU A 230 34.08 3.70 6.64
N ARG A 231 34.31 2.74 7.54
CA ARG A 231 34.95 1.44 7.22
C ARG A 231 34.00 0.40 6.62
N VAL A 232 32.69 0.68 6.59
CA VAL A 232 31.64 -0.30 6.30
C VAL A 232 30.65 0.30 5.30
N ILE A 233 31.09 0.46 4.06
CA ILE A 233 30.23 0.91 2.96
C ILE A 233 30.32 -0.16 1.88
N GLU A 234 29.15 -0.59 1.38
CA GLU A 234 29.12 -1.45 0.20
C GLU A 234 29.63 -0.64 -0.99
N ASN A 235 30.77 -1.05 -1.54
CA ASN A 235 31.33 -0.41 -2.71
C ASN A 235 30.51 -0.84 -3.93
N ALA A 236 29.79 0.09 -4.54
CA ALA A 236 29.07 -0.17 -5.77
C ALA A 236 30.03 -0.49 -6.91
N GLY A 237 31.28 -0.02 -6.83
CA GLY A 237 32.42 -0.36 -7.68
C GLY A 237 33.34 0.83 -7.89
N ILE A 238 34.05 0.93 -9.01
CA ILE A 238 35.10 1.92 -9.20
C ILE A 238 34.76 2.83 -10.39
N ASP A 239 34.97 4.14 -10.24
CA ASP A 239 34.83 5.10 -11.33
C ASP A 239 36.07 5.13 -12.25
N ARG A 240 36.04 5.99 -13.27
CA ARG A 240 37.12 6.14 -14.25
C ARG A 240 38.46 6.58 -13.65
N ASP A 241 38.42 7.22 -12.48
CA ASP A 241 39.56 7.82 -11.80
C ASP A 241 40.12 6.87 -10.72
N GLY A 242 39.66 5.61 -10.70
CA GLY A 242 40.07 4.62 -9.71
C GLY A 242 39.41 4.83 -8.34
N LYS A 243 38.43 5.72 -8.21
CA LYS A 243 37.79 6.06 -6.93
C LYS A 243 36.53 5.23 -6.70
N PRO A 244 36.21 4.92 -5.44
CA PRO A 244 35.01 4.15 -5.11
C PRO A 244 33.73 4.93 -5.43
N VAL A 245 32.74 4.18 -5.90
CA VAL A 245 31.37 4.63 -6.15
C VAL A 245 30.46 4.01 -5.10
N TYR A 246 29.60 4.81 -4.49
CA TYR A 246 28.69 4.35 -3.45
C TYR A 246 27.24 4.46 -3.89
N ILE A 247 26.38 3.64 -3.28
CA ILE A 247 24.93 3.70 -3.46
C ILE A 247 24.37 4.74 -2.50
N GLY A 248 23.77 5.78 -3.07
CA GLY A 248 23.03 6.80 -2.35
C GLY A 248 21.53 6.64 -2.46
N GLN A 249 20.83 7.34 -1.58
CA GLN A 249 19.39 7.52 -1.64
C GLN A 249 19.04 8.94 -1.21
N THR A 250 18.22 9.63 -2.00
CA THR A 250 17.74 10.99 -1.72
C THR A 250 16.21 11.05 -1.71
N LEU A 251 15.66 11.94 -0.87
CA LEU A 251 14.24 12.25 -0.85
C LEU A 251 14.00 13.53 -1.67
N SER A 252 13.16 13.43 -2.70
CA SER A 252 12.77 14.57 -3.54
C SER A 252 11.33 14.46 -4.01
N GLU A 253 10.52 15.51 -3.80
CA GLU A 253 9.12 15.55 -4.23
C GLU A 253 8.33 14.32 -3.77
N ASP A 254 8.50 13.96 -2.49
CA ASP A 254 7.91 12.76 -1.88
C ASP A 254 8.31 11.44 -2.57
N LYS A 255 9.41 11.43 -3.33
CA LYS A 255 9.98 10.23 -3.97
C LYS A 255 11.32 9.91 -3.33
N LEU A 256 11.57 8.64 -3.10
CA LEU A 256 12.84 8.15 -2.57
C LEU A 256 13.62 7.53 -3.72
N ILE A 257 14.76 8.12 -4.07
CA ILE A 257 15.44 7.84 -5.35
C ILE A 257 16.82 7.29 -5.08
N PRO A 258 17.15 6.05 -5.53
CA PRO A 258 18.50 5.56 -5.47
C PRO A 258 19.38 6.26 -6.50
N GLU A 259 20.63 6.51 -6.14
CA GLU A 259 21.54 7.33 -6.93
C GLU A 259 23.02 6.95 -6.74
N THR A 260 23.86 7.51 -7.61
CA THR A 260 25.32 7.39 -7.52
C THR A 260 25.87 8.47 -6.59
N ILE A 261 26.65 8.07 -5.57
CA ILE A 261 27.50 8.99 -4.81
C ILE A 261 28.96 8.75 -5.20
N ARG A 262 29.66 9.81 -5.60
CA ARG A 262 31.09 9.78 -5.89
C ARG A 262 31.88 10.36 -4.73
N HIS A 263 33.01 9.74 -4.42
CA HIS A 263 33.82 10.12 -3.26
C HIS A 263 34.27 11.60 -3.28
N ASP A 264 34.51 12.16 -4.46
CA ASP A 264 35.07 13.51 -4.65
C ASP A 264 34.03 14.59 -4.95
N ARG A 265 32.76 14.23 -5.11
CA ARG A 265 31.69 15.20 -5.42
C ARG A 265 30.82 15.44 -4.19
N ASN A 266 30.71 16.72 -3.82
CA ASN A 266 29.72 17.19 -2.85
C ASN A 266 28.30 17.30 -3.45
N LYS A 267 28.12 16.92 -4.72
CA LYS A 267 26.84 16.95 -5.43
C LYS A 267 26.41 15.52 -5.73
N ILE A 268 25.14 15.28 -5.51
CA ILE A 268 24.48 14.06 -5.93
C ILE A 268 23.84 14.23 -7.30
N HIS A 269 23.71 13.12 -8.02
CA HIS A 269 23.12 13.07 -9.35
C HIS A 269 22.06 11.98 -9.38
N ALA A 270 20.79 12.38 -9.38
CA ALA A 270 19.63 11.49 -9.37
C ALA A 270 18.82 11.62 -10.65
N VAL A 271 18.15 10.56 -11.09
CA VAL A 271 17.10 10.64 -12.10
C VAL A 271 15.76 10.84 -11.38
N LEU A 272 15.07 11.95 -11.63
CA LEU A 272 13.75 12.27 -11.09
C LEU A 272 12.80 12.54 -12.26
N ASP A 273 11.74 11.75 -12.43
CA ASP A 273 10.83 11.88 -13.58
C ASP A 273 11.56 11.95 -14.94
N LEU A 274 12.53 11.06 -15.14
CA LEU A 274 13.39 11.00 -16.34
C LEU A 274 14.26 12.25 -16.57
N ARG A 275 14.29 13.19 -15.62
CA ARG A 275 15.16 14.37 -15.64
C ARG A 275 16.35 14.15 -14.72
N ALA A 276 17.52 14.56 -15.17
CA ALA A 276 18.69 14.58 -14.32
C ALA A 276 18.53 15.70 -13.29
N PHE A 277 18.69 15.37 -12.03
CA PHE A 277 18.66 16.28 -10.91
C PHE A 277 20.05 16.30 -10.25
N ALA A 278 20.56 17.50 -9.98
CA ALA A 278 21.77 17.69 -9.19
C ALA A 278 21.45 18.57 -7.98
N GLY A 279 21.81 18.10 -6.78
CA GLY A 279 21.51 18.83 -5.55
C GLY A 279 22.48 18.52 -4.42
N ASN A 280 22.36 19.29 -3.34
CA ASN A 280 23.18 19.17 -2.14
C ASN A 280 22.32 18.70 -0.95
N ARG A 281 21.39 17.77 -1.20
CA ARG A 281 20.36 17.39 -0.22
C ARG A 281 20.89 16.46 0.85
N LYS A 282 20.08 16.24 1.89
CA LYS A 282 20.29 15.17 2.88
C LYS A 282 20.27 13.84 2.12
N ILE A 283 21.39 13.12 2.17
CA ILE A 283 21.56 11.82 1.53
C ILE A 283 21.63 10.72 2.57
N LYS A 284 21.17 9.54 2.17
CA LYS A 284 21.49 8.30 2.86
C LYS A 284 22.42 7.48 2.01
N ILE A 285 23.30 6.75 2.67
CA ILE A 285 24.30 5.90 2.04
C ILE A 285 23.99 4.48 2.48
N LEU A 286 24.08 3.53 1.54
CA LEU A 286 23.92 2.12 1.85
C LEU A 286 25.17 1.60 2.58
N CYS A 287 25.02 1.31 3.87
CA CYS A 287 26.03 0.78 4.77
C CYS A 287 25.51 -0.53 5.40
N THR A 288 26.18 -1.64 5.16
CA THR A 288 25.79 -2.95 5.71
C THR A 288 26.95 -3.61 6.43
N LYS A 289 26.69 -4.21 7.59
CA LYS A 289 27.66 -5.09 8.27
C LYS A 289 27.84 -6.43 7.56
N HIS A 290 26.91 -6.76 6.67
CA HIS A 290 26.85 -8.04 5.95
C HIS A 290 26.87 -7.81 4.44
N PRO A 291 27.98 -7.29 3.87
CA PRO A 291 28.11 -7.07 2.43
C PRO A 291 27.97 -8.39 1.65
N GLU A 292 28.35 -9.52 2.23
CA GLU A 292 28.26 -10.86 1.64
C GLU A 292 26.83 -11.32 1.32
N ARG A 293 25.81 -10.63 1.85
CA ARG A 293 24.39 -10.90 1.56
C ARG A 293 23.91 -10.18 0.31
N PHE A 294 24.65 -9.20 -0.18
CA PHE A 294 24.33 -8.49 -1.40
C PHE A 294 24.98 -9.18 -2.59
N LYS A 295 24.24 -9.30 -3.69
CA LYS A 295 24.77 -9.85 -4.93
C LYS A 295 24.28 -9.06 -6.12
N TRP A 296 25.20 -8.72 -7.01
CA TRP A 296 24.90 -8.13 -8.30
C TRP A 296 24.61 -9.25 -9.30
N ILE A 297 23.46 -9.18 -9.97
CA ILE A 297 23.06 -10.13 -11.01
C ILE A 297 23.05 -9.40 -12.34
N LYS A 298 23.88 -9.86 -13.29
CA LYS A 298 23.84 -9.39 -14.67
C LYS A 298 22.50 -9.75 -15.28
N THR A 299 21.85 -8.77 -15.90
CA THR A 299 20.55 -8.91 -16.52
C THR A 299 20.44 -7.99 -17.73
N GLU A 300 19.42 -8.21 -18.53
CA GLU A 300 19.07 -7.35 -19.64
C GLU A 300 17.54 -7.26 -19.80
N MET A 301 17.06 -6.19 -20.43
CA MET A 301 15.65 -6.09 -20.79
C MET A 301 15.29 -7.12 -21.88
N PRO A 302 14.16 -7.85 -21.77
CA PRO A 302 13.08 -7.74 -20.77
C PRO A 302 13.22 -8.66 -19.52
N ASN A 303 14.31 -9.43 -19.41
CA ASN A 303 14.50 -10.51 -18.42
C ASN A 303 14.50 -10.07 -16.95
N VAL A 304 14.55 -8.77 -16.68
CA VAL A 304 14.51 -8.18 -15.33
C VAL A 304 13.27 -8.64 -14.54
N PHE A 305 12.14 -8.81 -15.23
CA PHE A 305 10.91 -9.24 -14.57
C PHE A 305 11.00 -10.68 -14.05
N ASP A 306 11.71 -11.56 -14.73
CA ASP A 306 11.90 -12.94 -14.30
C ASP A 306 12.93 -13.03 -13.16
N VAL A 307 14.02 -12.24 -13.24
CA VAL A 307 14.97 -12.09 -12.11
C VAL A 307 14.23 -11.66 -10.83
N ARG A 308 13.22 -10.80 -10.94
CA ARG A 308 12.39 -10.38 -9.80
C ARG A 308 11.56 -11.52 -9.19
N LYS A 309 11.07 -12.47 -10.00
CA LYS A 309 10.30 -13.61 -9.49
C LYS A 309 11.18 -14.62 -8.77
N GLU A 310 12.40 -14.80 -9.28
CA GLU A 310 13.34 -15.81 -8.77
C GLU A 310 14.19 -15.31 -7.60
N THR A 311 14.33 -13.98 -7.46
CA THR A 311 15.25 -13.39 -6.49
C THR A 311 14.65 -12.19 -5.75
N ASN A 312 15.13 -11.98 -4.53
CA ASN A 312 14.77 -10.81 -3.74
C ASN A 312 15.57 -9.59 -4.21
N LEU A 313 15.02 -8.85 -5.17
CA LEU A 313 15.59 -7.57 -5.58
C LEU A 313 15.61 -6.59 -4.42
N PHE A 314 16.71 -5.84 -4.28
CA PHE A 314 16.85 -4.88 -3.20
C PHE A 314 16.12 -3.56 -3.55
N GLU A 315 15.04 -3.26 -2.81
CA GLU A 315 14.28 -2.01 -2.97
C GLU A 315 15.13 -0.80 -2.56
N GLY A 316 15.47 0.02 -3.54
CA GLY A 316 16.26 1.23 -3.36
C GLY A 316 15.45 2.50 -3.16
N GLY A 317 14.13 2.44 -3.33
CA GLY A 317 13.29 3.63 -3.29
C GLY A 317 11.88 3.42 -3.83
N PHE A 318 11.19 4.51 -4.12
CA PHE A 318 9.87 4.51 -4.73
C PHE A 318 9.61 5.80 -5.51
N GLU A 319 8.85 5.69 -6.60
CA GLU A 319 8.44 6.80 -7.46
C GLU A 319 7.04 6.54 -8.01
N LYS A 320 6.14 7.53 -7.90
CA LYS A 320 4.74 7.44 -8.40
C LYS A 320 3.98 6.21 -7.87
N GLY A 321 4.22 5.83 -6.62
CA GLY A 321 3.58 4.66 -5.99
C GLY A 321 4.16 3.31 -6.40
N VAL A 322 5.26 3.29 -7.16
CA VAL A 322 5.92 2.07 -7.62
C VAL A 322 7.30 1.95 -6.96
N ALA A 323 7.67 0.75 -6.53
CA ALA A 323 9.00 0.49 -5.99
C ALA A 323 10.09 0.66 -7.06
N THR A 324 11.23 1.20 -6.66
CA THR A 324 12.41 1.29 -7.53
C THR A 324 13.53 0.44 -6.97
N TYR A 325 14.21 -0.29 -7.83
CA TYR A 325 15.32 -1.17 -7.50
C TYR A 325 16.66 -0.53 -7.87
N ILE A 326 17.72 -0.94 -7.19
CA ILE A 326 19.07 -0.45 -7.48
C ILE A 326 19.70 -1.28 -8.58
N GLY A 327 20.14 -0.60 -9.64
CA GLY A 327 20.97 -1.21 -10.67
C GLY A 327 22.25 -0.42 -10.90
N ARG A 328 23.24 -1.05 -11.49
CA ARG A 328 24.48 -0.42 -11.93
C ARG A 328 24.87 -0.88 -13.31
N THR A 329 25.56 -0.04 -14.05
CA THR A 329 26.12 -0.40 -15.36
C THR A 329 27.40 0.37 -15.64
N TRP A 330 28.16 -0.14 -16.60
CA TRP A 330 29.41 0.44 -17.02
C TRP A 330 29.17 1.30 -18.26
N SER A 331 29.35 2.62 -18.13
CA SER A 331 29.06 3.58 -19.19
C SER A 331 30.05 4.74 -19.17
N PHE A 332 30.46 5.25 -20.33
CA PHE A 332 31.46 6.32 -20.48
C PHE A 332 32.72 6.12 -19.63
N LYS A 333 33.28 4.92 -19.66
CA LYS A 333 34.51 4.60 -18.92
C LYS A 333 34.39 4.60 -17.39
N GLN A 334 33.17 4.58 -16.85
CA GLN A 334 32.92 4.62 -15.41
C GLN A 334 31.73 3.73 -15.02
N LEU A 335 31.74 3.23 -13.80
CA LEU A 335 30.57 2.59 -13.23
C LEU A 335 29.56 3.66 -12.76
N THR A 336 28.29 3.42 -13.06
CA THR A 336 27.19 4.30 -12.63
C THR A 336 26.10 3.47 -11.96
N VAL A 337 25.51 4.04 -10.93
CA VAL A 337 24.38 3.48 -10.17
C VAL A 337 23.13 4.29 -10.50
N GLY A 338 22.03 3.58 -10.70
CA GLY A 338 20.76 4.19 -11.05
C GLY A 338 19.59 3.41 -10.49
N LYS A 339 18.42 3.67 -11.07
CA LYS A 339 17.16 3.07 -10.66
C LYS A 339 16.55 2.24 -11.77
N VAL A 340 15.96 1.12 -11.40
CA VAL A 340 15.11 0.28 -12.25
C VAL A 340 13.69 0.41 -11.70
N ILE A 341 12.75 0.83 -12.54
CA ILE A 341 11.34 0.97 -12.14
C ILE A 341 10.61 -0.30 -12.58
N CYS A 342 10.00 -1.03 -11.65
CA CYS A 342 9.16 -2.17 -12.00
C CYS A 342 7.75 -2.04 -11.44
N THR A 343 6.77 -2.10 -12.33
CA THR A 343 5.35 -2.25 -12.01
C THR A 343 5.04 -3.72 -11.67
N HIS A 344 3.78 -4.06 -11.44
CA HIS A 344 3.38 -5.46 -11.25
C HIS A 344 3.49 -6.32 -12.51
N THR A 345 3.48 -5.68 -13.69
CA THR A 345 3.39 -6.38 -14.98
C THR A 345 4.65 -6.21 -15.83
N SER A 346 5.48 -5.21 -15.55
CA SER A 346 6.65 -4.91 -16.37
C SER A 346 7.76 -4.22 -15.57
N CYS A 347 8.99 -4.39 -16.02
CA CYS A 347 10.14 -3.59 -15.59
C CYS A 347 10.56 -2.65 -16.71
N LYS A 348 11.14 -1.51 -16.36
CA LYS A 348 11.83 -0.60 -17.30
C LYS A 348 13.34 -0.82 -17.22
N SER A 349 14.03 -0.29 -18.23
CA SER A 349 15.48 -0.21 -18.28
C SER A 349 16.09 0.52 -17.07
N LEU A 350 17.39 0.31 -16.85
CA LEU A 350 18.15 1.03 -15.84
C LEU A 350 18.31 2.50 -16.24
N ASN A 351 17.82 3.42 -15.41
CA ASN A 351 17.97 4.86 -15.60
C ASN A 351 19.08 5.41 -14.70
N THR A 352 20.07 6.07 -15.31
CA THR A 352 21.24 6.66 -14.65
C THR A 352 21.40 8.14 -15.03
N VAL A 353 22.20 8.88 -14.27
CA VAL A 353 22.62 10.24 -14.66
C VAL A 353 24.06 10.25 -15.13
N GLU A 354 24.27 10.67 -16.36
CA GLU A 354 25.58 10.75 -16.99
C GLU A 354 25.77 12.12 -17.63
N LYS A 355 26.81 12.84 -17.18
CA LYS A 355 27.10 14.22 -17.61
C LYS A 355 25.88 15.17 -17.51
N GLY A 356 25.03 14.98 -16.51
CA GLY A 356 23.83 15.80 -16.31
C GLY A 356 22.65 15.44 -17.20
N HIS A 357 22.69 14.30 -17.90
CA HIS A 357 21.58 13.79 -18.69
C HIS A 357 21.11 12.44 -18.16
N ASN A 358 19.80 12.17 -18.28
CA ASN A 358 19.26 10.83 -18.03
C ASN A 358 19.71 9.89 -19.15
N ARG A 359 20.15 8.69 -18.78
CA ARG A 359 20.53 7.62 -19.71
C ARG A 359 19.85 6.32 -19.33
N SER A 360 19.26 5.69 -20.32
CA SER A 360 18.61 4.39 -20.23
C SER A 360 19.57 3.30 -20.70
N HIS A 361 19.66 2.21 -19.95
CA HIS A 361 20.54 1.08 -20.25
C HIS A 361 19.75 -0.22 -20.20
N ASP A 362 19.83 -0.99 -21.29
CA ASP A 362 19.14 -2.27 -21.39
C ASP A 362 19.95 -3.43 -20.82
N LYS A 363 21.29 -3.31 -20.77
CA LYS A 363 22.20 -4.29 -20.15
C LYS A 363 22.82 -3.70 -18.90
N PHE A 364 22.62 -4.37 -17.77
CA PHE A 364 23.07 -3.87 -16.48
C PHE A 364 23.16 -4.97 -15.43
N GLU A 365 23.60 -4.60 -14.22
CA GLU A 365 23.56 -5.47 -13.05
C GLU A 365 22.52 -4.93 -12.08
N ILE A 366 21.67 -5.79 -11.54
CA ILE A 366 20.67 -5.43 -10.53
C ILE A 366 21.09 -5.95 -9.15
N LEU A 367 20.88 -5.15 -8.12
CA LEU A 367 21.24 -5.49 -6.75
C LEU A 367 20.17 -6.40 -6.14
N THR A 368 20.61 -7.55 -5.66
CA THR A 368 19.77 -8.51 -4.92
C THR A 368 20.27 -8.63 -3.49
N TYR A 369 19.36 -9.03 -2.59
CA TYR A 369 19.69 -9.29 -1.20
C TYR A 369 19.25 -10.69 -0.83
N ARG A 370 20.23 -11.54 -0.48
CA ARG A 370 19.96 -12.89 0.01
C ARG A 370 19.56 -12.81 1.47
N TYR A 371 18.26 -12.96 1.73
CA TYR A 371 17.83 -13.28 3.07
C TYR A 371 18.36 -14.68 3.40
N LYS A 372 19.25 -14.80 4.38
CA LYS A 372 19.48 -16.11 5.01
C LYS A 372 18.19 -16.40 5.75
N TYR A 373 17.31 -17.18 5.12
CA TYR A 373 16.23 -17.83 5.84
C TYR A 373 16.91 -18.62 6.95
N ASP A 374 16.75 -18.15 8.18
CA ASP A 374 17.19 -18.90 9.33
C ASP A 374 16.05 -19.89 9.64
N PRO A 375 16.19 -21.18 9.29
CA PRO A 375 15.14 -22.15 9.52
C PRO A 375 14.80 -22.26 11.01
N THR A 376 15.69 -21.85 11.91
CA THR A 376 15.39 -21.81 13.35
C THR A 376 14.28 -20.83 13.68
N LEU A 377 14.24 -19.66 13.04
CA LEU A 377 13.20 -18.65 13.23
C LEU A 377 11.82 -19.16 12.79
N SER A 378 11.78 -19.93 11.71
CA SER A 378 10.56 -20.62 11.28
C SER A 378 10.12 -21.65 12.30
N TRP A 379 11.05 -22.46 12.82
CA TRP A 379 10.76 -23.46 13.84
C TRP A 379 10.20 -22.82 15.12
N TYR A 380 10.73 -21.66 15.54
CA TYR A 380 10.20 -20.90 16.68
C TYR A 380 8.78 -20.40 16.42
N VAL A 381 8.46 -19.91 15.22
CA VAL A 381 7.09 -19.52 14.86
C VAL A 381 6.15 -20.71 14.88
N PHE A 382 6.56 -21.87 14.33
CA PHE A 382 5.78 -23.10 14.40
C PHE A 382 5.57 -23.60 15.83
N LEU A 383 6.59 -23.51 16.69
CA LEU A 383 6.47 -23.84 18.11
C LEU A 383 5.53 -22.87 18.85
N LEU A 384 5.60 -21.57 18.58
CA LEU A 384 4.71 -20.57 19.16
C LEU A 384 3.25 -20.79 18.74
N ILE A 385 2.99 -21.01 17.46
CA ILE A 385 1.64 -21.31 16.97
C ILE A 385 1.16 -22.65 17.53
N GLY A 386 2.02 -23.69 17.50
CA GLY A 386 1.70 -25.01 18.02
C GLY A 386 1.36 -25.00 19.51
N THR A 387 2.11 -24.24 20.32
CA THR A 387 1.84 -24.09 21.76
C THR A 387 0.55 -23.33 22.03
N GLN A 388 0.25 -22.26 21.29
CA GLN A 388 -1.03 -21.54 21.44
C GLN A 388 -2.23 -22.41 21.08
N VAL A 389 -2.16 -23.17 19.98
CA VAL A 389 -3.22 -24.11 19.57
C VAL A 389 -3.39 -25.22 20.60
N PHE A 390 -2.29 -25.75 21.14
CA PHE A 390 -2.32 -26.76 22.19
C PHE A 390 -2.96 -26.24 23.49
N ILE A 391 -2.58 -25.04 23.93
CA ILE A 391 -3.17 -24.42 25.13
C ILE A 391 -4.68 -24.21 24.93
N ALA A 392 -5.10 -23.70 23.79
CA ALA A 392 -6.52 -23.50 23.48
C ALA A 392 -7.30 -24.82 23.49
N SER A 393 -6.74 -25.90 22.93
CA SER A 393 -7.40 -27.22 22.92
C SER A 393 -7.53 -27.82 24.32
N VAL A 394 -6.51 -27.66 25.17
CA VAL A 394 -6.55 -28.07 26.58
C VAL A 394 -7.62 -27.30 27.34
N VAL A 395 -7.69 -25.98 27.18
CA VAL A 395 -8.70 -25.13 27.85
C VAL A 395 -10.11 -25.55 27.43
N ILE A 396 -10.35 -25.75 26.12
CA ILE A 396 -11.65 -26.22 25.61
C ILE A 396 -12.00 -27.59 26.21
N THR A 397 -11.04 -28.52 26.25
CA THR A 397 -11.26 -29.86 26.81
C THR A 397 -11.64 -29.81 28.29
N VAL A 398 -10.96 -28.97 29.08
CA VAL A 398 -11.28 -28.78 30.51
C VAL A 398 -12.68 -28.18 30.69
N ILE A 399 -13.07 -27.20 29.87
CA ILE A 399 -14.42 -26.61 29.90
C ILE A 399 -15.49 -27.67 29.57
N LEU A 400 -15.23 -28.53 28.58
CA LEU A 400 -16.16 -29.60 28.20
C LEU A 400 -16.32 -30.66 29.29
N ILE A 401 -15.21 -31.09 29.90
CA ILE A 401 -15.24 -32.05 31.03
C ILE A 401 -16.06 -31.46 32.18
N ARG A 402 -15.83 -30.20 32.55
CA ARG A 402 -16.52 -29.53 33.67
C ARG A 402 -18.01 -29.25 33.41
N ARG A 403 -18.46 -29.30 32.15
CA ARG A 403 -19.87 -29.20 31.79
C ARG A 403 -20.59 -30.53 31.87
N HIS A 404 -19.84 -31.63 31.78
CA HIS A 404 -20.37 -32.98 31.74
C HIS A 404 -20.46 -33.64 33.14
N PHE A 405 -19.59 -33.22 34.05
CA PHE A 405 -19.65 -33.49 35.50
C PHE A 405 -20.33 -32.33 36.21
#